data_AF-A0A8J7M4Z8-F1
#
_entry.id   AF-A0A8J7M4Z8-F1
#
_cell.length_a   1.000
_cell.length_b   1.000
_cell.length_c   1.000
_cell.angle_alpha   90.00
_cell.angle_beta   90.00
_cell.angle_gamma   90.00
#
_symmetry.space_group_name_H-M   'P 1'
#
loop_
_entity.id
_entity.type
_entity.pdbx_description
1 polymer ?
#
loop_
_entity_poly.entity_id
_entity_poly.type
_entity_poly.pdbx_seq_one_letter_code
_entity_poly.pdbx_strand_id
1 'polypeptide(L)'
;MIALPLDTASAAGQGSGSGQQRGQGAGGGHGQGGSDAAHGRSGGLGGIFRDITGAADEDSDRPDWAGEKGGKAGAGAKPETAGSKRGDVFGDLWVILRDEDGVPILTPEGFVQPLDADGNPIPLDEEGHPVDETLTVEVELGRLNVGRAPTKVLDRRADEVIALLSGATALALDPAGRLLVTSVVDGVETTKTIDSPLENLAIYVALMTTGSIPGLTPETLAGTEFDFMVDGQLTVEDLEAAPAFLAAATDKTGVFTADEIAYIDAFLGIQTTTVGDVTYSDIEYADFSYDRSDTFTGVTTTVLIQQTDGSWLPTEVNIYEVVFDNVDLTASGSLEAFTAAAEDARLVIEYIHEYAVPVDQLAAN
;
A
#
# COMPACT_ATOMS: atom_id res chain seq x y z
N MET A 1 -54.26 -39.61 7.72
CA MET A 1 -55.63 -40.14 7.85
C MET A 1 -56.35 -39.29 8.89
N ILE A 2 -57.55 -38.72 8.70
CA ILE A 2 -58.52 -38.61 7.59
C ILE A 2 -59.14 -37.20 7.75
N ALA A 3 -58.89 -36.27 6.81
CA ALA A 3 -59.84 -35.74 5.83
C ALA A 3 -60.94 -34.77 6.36
N LEU A 4 -60.96 -33.58 5.75
CA LEU A 4 -62.10 -32.63 5.69
C LEU A 4 -63.31 -33.30 5.00
N PRO A 5 -64.55 -32.78 5.12
CA PRO A 5 -65.03 -31.76 4.16
C PRO A 5 -66.14 -30.83 4.76
N LEU A 6 -66.89 -29.93 4.09
CA LEU A 6 -66.95 -29.39 2.71
C LEU A 6 -67.66 -28.01 2.78
N ASP A 7 -67.36 -27.09 1.83
CA ASP A 7 -68.31 -26.21 1.09
C ASP A 7 -69.39 -25.32 1.78
N THR A 8 -70.01 -24.31 1.13
CA THR A 8 -70.05 -23.92 -0.31
C THR A 8 -70.35 -22.41 -0.49
N ALA A 9 -69.95 -21.86 -1.66
CA ALA A 9 -70.73 -20.93 -2.53
C ALA A 9 -71.15 -19.52 -2.00
N SER A 10 -71.39 -18.47 -2.81
CA SER A 10 -71.11 -18.07 -4.22
C SER A 10 -71.64 -16.61 -4.39
N ALA A 11 -71.62 -15.86 -5.51
CA ALA A 11 -71.28 -16.08 -6.92
C ALA A 11 -70.98 -14.73 -7.65
N ALA A 12 -70.31 -14.82 -8.81
CA ALA A 12 -70.49 -14.07 -10.07
C ALA A 12 -70.57 -12.51 -10.14
N GLY A 13 -70.08 -11.85 -11.22
CA GLY A 13 -69.31 -12.37 -12.36
C GLY A 13 -69.28 -11.45 -13.61
N GLN A 14 -68.57 -11.91 -14.66
CA GLN A 14 -68.64 -11.56 -16.10
C GLN A 14 -68.33 -10.10 -16.57
N GLY A 15 -67.66 -9.87 -17.72
CA GLY A 15 -67.01 -10.80 -18.66
C GLY A 15 -66.58 -10.19 -20.01
N SER A 16 -65.91 -11.00 -20.86
CA SER A 16 -65.68 -10.90 -22.34
C SER A 16 -65.03 -9.63 -22.98
N GLY A 17 -64.19 -9.74 -24.03
CA GLY A 17 -63.65 -10.92 -24.75
C GLY A 17 -62.92 -10.56 -26.08
N SER A 18 -62.34 -11.58 -26.78
CA SER A 18 -61.91 -11.68 -28.23
C SER A 18 -61.18 -10.50 -28.91
N GLY A 19 -60.10 -10.59 -29.72
CA GLY A 19 -59.37 -11.65 -30.48
C GLY A 19 -58.36 -10.95 -31.45
N GLN A 20 -57.76 -11.49 -32.53
CA GLN A 20 -57.60 -12.85 -33.07
C GLN A 20 -56.57 -12.90 -34.24
N GLN A 21 -55.49 -13.70 -34.10
CA GLN A 21 -54.68 -14.41 -35.15
C GLN A 21 -53.89 -13.72 -36.31
N ARG A 22 -52.66 -14.26 -36.51
CA ARG A 22 -51.87 -14.52 -37.77
C ARG A 22 -51.28 -13.31 -38.55
N GLY A 23 -50.10 -13.40 -39.19
CA GLY A 23 -49.06 -14.45 -39.16
C GLY A 23 -47.97 -14.37 -40.28
N GLN A 24 -46.82 -15.01 -40.03
CA GLN A 24 -45.84 -15.64 -40.94
C GLN A 24 -44.95 -14.86 -41.95
N GLY A 25 -43.63 -15.11 -41.82
CA GLY A 25 -42.63 -15.27 -42.91
C GLY A 25 -41.69 -14.08 -43.19
N ALA A 26 -40.44 -14.25 -43.67
CA ALA A 26 -39.54 -15.42 -43.71
C ALA A 26 -38.12 -15.00 -44.15
N GLY A 27 -37.07 -15.71 -43.71
CA GLY A 27 -35.82 -15.92 -44.47
C GLY A 27 -34.60 -15.04 -44.17
N GLY A 28 -33.43 -15.68 -44.03
CA GLY A 28 -32.10 -15.06 -43.96
C GLY A 28 -31.18 -15.72 -42.92
N GLY A 29 -30.14 -16.46 -43.36
CA GLY A 29 -29.20 -17.16 -42.47
C GLY A 29 -27.73 -16.94 -42.85
N HIS A 30 -26.83 -17.59 -42.09
CA HIS A 30 -25.36 -17.37 -42.00
C HIS A 30 -24.96 -16.11 -41.19
N GLY A 31 -23.88 -16.11 -40.40
CA GLY A 31 -22.83 -17.12 -40.17
C GLY A 31 -22.11 -16.96 -38.81
N GLN A 32 -21.00 -17.67 -38.62
CA GLN A 32 -20.30 -17.87 -37.34
C GLN A 32 -19.47 -16.67 -36.83
N GLY A 33 -19.26 -16.65 -35.50
CA GLY A 33 -18.41 -15.72 -34.74
C GLY A 33 -19.06 -15.41 -33.39
N GLY A 34 -18.53 -15.77 -32.22
CA GLY A 34 -17.22 -16.37 -31.91
C GLY A 34 -16.26 -15.35 -31.31
N SER A 35 -16.55 -14.87 -30.10
CA SER A 35 -15.60 -14.14 -29.25
C SER A 35 -16.14 -14.06 -27.82
N ASP A 36 -15.50 -14.78 -26.89
CA ASP A 36 -15.61 -14.51 -25.46
C ASP A 36 -15.12 -13.09 -25.20
N ALA A 37 -15.97 -12.24 -24.62
CA ALA A 37 -15.55 -10.96 -24.07
C ALA A 37 -15.17 -11.18 -22.61
N ALA A 38 -13.93 -11.62 -22.39
CA ALA A 38 -13.35 -11.58 -21.05
C ALA A 38 -13.40 -10.14 -20.53
N HIS A 39 -13.87 -9.95 -19.29
CA HIS A 39 -13.75 -8.68 -18.60
C HIS A 39 -12.28 -8.41 -18.27
N GLY A 40 -11.56 -7.83 -19.23
CA GLY A 40 -10.23 -7.27 -19.02
C GLY A 40 -10.32 -6.07 -18.08
N ARG A 41 -10.31 -6.34 -16.77
CA ARG A 41 -10.21 -5.31 -15.74
C ARG A 41 -8.77 -4.80 -15.72
N SER A 42 -8.47 -3.92 -16.68
CA SER A 42 -7.23 -3.14 -16.78
C SER A 42 -7.16 -2.10 -15.66
N GLY A 43 -7.20 -2.57 -14.41
CA GLY A 43 -6.91 -1.76 -13.24
C GLY A 43 -5.41 -1.59 -13.16
N GLY A 44 -4.89 -0.41 -13.50
CA GLY A 44 -3.58 0.01 -13.03
C GLY A 44 -3.61 0.21 -11.51
N LEU A 45 -2.47 0.54 -10.91
CA LEU A 45 -2.33 0.79 -9.48
C LEU A 45 -3.38 1.75 -8.87
N GLY A 46 -3.87 2.77 -9.59
CA GLY A 46 -4.99 3.61 -9.14
C GLY A 46 -6.30 2.86 -8.86
N GLY A 47 -6.47 1.67 -9.46
CA GLY A 47 -7.56 0.75 -9.15
C GLY A 47 -7.40 0.06 -7.79
N ILE A 48 -6.17 -0.26 -7.36
CA ILE A 48 -5.89 -0.78 -6.02
C ILE A 48 -6.42 0.20 -4.98
N PHE A 49 -5.97 1.46 -5.02
CA PHE A 49 -6.35 2.45 -4.02
C PHE A 49 -7.87 2.68 -3.95
N ARG A 50 -8.59 2.66 -5.09
CA ARG A 50 -10.06 2.81 -5.12
C ARG A 50 -10.80 1.61 -4.58
N ASP A 51 -10.39 0.39 -4.94
CA ASP A 51 -10.99 -0.84 -4.42
C ASP A 51 -10.76 -0.93 -2.90
N ILE A 52 -9.56 -0.57 -2.44
CA ILE A 52 -9.17 -0.47 -1.01
C ILE A 52 -10.10 0.46 -0.22
N THR A 53 -10.32 1.70 -0.67
CA THR A 53 -11.13 2.67 0.09
C THR A 53 -12.62 2.64 -0.26
N GLY A 54 -13.10 1.59 -0.93
CA GLY A 54 -14.52 1.40 -1.27
C GLY A 54 -15.11 2.44 -2.23
N ALA A 55 -14.29 3.16 -2.99
CA ALA A 55 -14.74 4.25 -3.86
C ALA A 55 -15.32 3.71 -5.19
N ALA A 56 -16.55 3.18 -5.13
CA ALA A 56 -17.29 2.78 -6.33
C ALA A 56 -17.67 4.02 -7.18
N ASP A 57 -17.03 4.16 -8.34
CA ASP A 57 -17.43 5.15 -9.35
C ASP A 57 -18.80 4.76 -9.95
N GLU A 58 -19.88 5.47 -9.55
CA GLU A 58 -21.17 5.40 -10.27
C GLU A 58 -21.02 6.00 -11.68
N ASP A 59 -21.47 5.24 -12.70
CA ASP A 59 -21.34 5.55 -14.13
C ASP A 59 -21.59 7.03 -14.48
N SER A 60 -20.58 7.71 -15.03
CA SER A 60 -20.70 9.09 -15.54
C SER A 60 -20.61 9.14 -17.07
N ASP A 61 -21.69 8.68 -17.73
CA ASP A 61 -22.00 8.95 -19.13
C ASP A 61 -22.16 10.47 -19.37
N ARG A 62 -21.04 11.22 -19.43
CA ARG A 62 -21.05 12.69 -19.51
C ARG A 62 -20.75 13.19 -20.94
N PRO A 63 -21.76 13.60 -21.73
CA PRO A 63 -21.57 14.02 -23.12
C PRO A 63 -20.95 15.43 -23.29
N ASP A 64 -20.29 15.62 -24.44
CA ASP A 64 -19.41 16.75 -24.83
C ASP A 64 -19.98 18.19 -24.79
N TRP A 65 -21.25 18.40 -24.41
CA TRP A 65 -21.82 19.74 -24.30
C TRP A 65 -21.47 20.46 -22.99
N ALA A 66 -20.59 19.86 -22.18
CA ALA A 66 -20.18 20.34 -20.86
C ALA A 66 -19.46 21.70 -20.90
N GLY A 67 -20.25 22.78 -20.82
CA GLY A 67 -19.75 24.11 -20.49
C GLY A 67 -19.35 24.20 -19.01
N GLU A 68 -18.11 24.62 -18.75
CA GLU A 68 -17.63 24.82 -17.38
C GLU A 68 -18.23 26.08 -16.75
N LYS A 69 -18.64 26.00 -15.47
CA LYS A 69 -18.67 27.18 -14.61
C LYS A 69 -18.44 26.83 -13.15
N GLY A 70 -17.29 27.25 -12.64
CA GLY A 70 -16.91 27.03 -11.24
C GLY A 70 -17.85 27.72 -10.25
N GLY A 71 -18.14 27.01 -9.16
CA GLY A 71 -18.74 27.52 -7.94
C GLY A 71 -18.05 26.87 -6.74
N LYS A 72 -17.73 27.66 -5.70
CA LYS A 72 -17.04 27.13 -4.52
C LYS A 72 -17.95 26.19 -3.71
N ALA A 73 -17.77 24.89 -3.91
CA ALA A 73 -18.18 23.84 -2.98
C ALA A 73 -17.14 22.70 -2.98
N GLY A 74 -15.86 23.06 -3.02
CA GLY A 74 -14.72 22.12 -2.97
C GLY A 74 -14.41 21.60 -1.57
N ALA A 75 -15.42 21.35 -0.75
CA ALA A 75 -15.30 20.43 0.36
C ALA A 75 -15.77 19.08 -0.19
N GLY A 76 -14.82 18.16 -0.41
CA GLY A 76 -15.17 16.79 -0.81
C GLY A 76 -16.17 16.21 0.19
N ALA A 77 -17.08 15.36 -0.28
CA ALA A 77 -17.89 14.57 0.62
C ALA A 77 -16.97 13.81 1.59
N LYS A 78 -17.44 13.65 2.83
CA LYS A 78 -16.75 12.85 3.84
C LYS A 78 -16.45 11.45 3.23
N PRO A 79 -15.19 10.97 3.20
CA PRO A 79 -14.90 9.61 2.76
C PRO A 79 -15.76 8.60 3.53
N GLU A 80 -16.20 7.53 2.88
CA GLU A 80 -17.02 6.50 3.55
C GLU A 80 -16.25 5.82 4.68
N THR A 81 -14.92 5.78 4.58
CA THR A 81 -13.96 5.32 5.61
C THR A 81 -13.82 6.24 6.82
N ALA A 82 -14.38 7.45 6.82
CA ALA A 82 -14.20 8.39 7.93
C ALA A 82 -15.23 8.16 9.05
N GLY A 83 -14.73 7.90 10.26
CA GLY A 83 -15.49 7.56 11.48
C GLY A 83 -16.65 8.49 11.84
N SER A 84 -17.72 7.93 12.42
CA SER A 84 -18.99 8.61 12.64
C SER A 84 -19.10 9.34 13.98
N LYS A 85 -18.40 8.85 15.01
CA LYS A 85 -18.23 9.48 16.32
C LYS A 85 -16.91 10.29 16.35
N ARG A 86 -16.69 11.10 17.40
CA ARG A 86 -15.34 11.59 17.71
C ARG A 86 -14.58 10.43 18.37
N GLY A 87 -13.33 10.17 17.97
CA GLY A 87 -12.57 8.98 18.36
C GLY A 87 -12.69 7.79 17.39
N ASP A 88 -13.82 7.66 16.69
CA ASP A 88 -14.32 6.40 16.08
C ASP A 88 -13.45 5.67 15.06
N VAL A 89 -12.46 6.31 14.44
CA VAL A 89 -11.56 5.68 13.42
C VAL A 89 -10.15 6.29 13.40
N PHE A 90 -9.99 7.59 13.70
CA PHE A 90 -8.68 8.27 13.64
C PHE A 90 -8.51 9.39 14.67
N GLY A 91 -9.00 9.19 15.90
CA GLY A 91 -8.93 10.18 16.98
C GLY A 91 -7.52 10.36 17.50
N ASP A 92 -7.03 9.31 18.14
CA ASP A 92 -5.77 9.26 18.87
C ASP A 92 -5.06 7.96 18.46
N LEU A 93 -3.85 8.04 17.92
CA LEU A 93 -3.05 6.87 17.55
C LEU A 93 -2.11 6.57 18.71
N TRP A 94 -2.23 5.40 19.31
CA TRP A 94 -1.43 5.02 20.47
C TRP A 94 -0.66 3.75 20.20
N VAL A 95 0.47 3.58 20.89
CA VAL A 95 1.13 2.28 21.00
C VAL A 95 0.15 1.31 21.65
N ILE A 96 -0.16 0.19 21.00
CA ILE A 96 -1.13 -0.81 21.49
C ILE A 96 -0.51 -2.21 21.57
N LEU A 97 -1.10 -3.05 22.43
CA LEU A 97 -0.72 -4.45 22.57
C LEU A 97 -1.07 -5.23 21.31
N ARG A 98 -0.05 -5.82 20.68
CA ARG A 98 -0.15 -6.65 19.47
C ARG A 98 0.48 -8.02 19.71
N ASP A 99 0.17 -8.97 18.84
CA ASP A 99 0.93 -10.22 18.70
C ASP A 99 2.12 -10.06 17.74
N GLU A 100 2.78 -11.18 17.42
CA GLU A 100 4.00 -11.22 16.61
C GLU A 100 3.76 -10.74 15.16
N ASP A 101 2.54 -10.88 14.63
CA ASP A 101 2.15 -10.43 13.28
C ASP A 101 1.61 -8.98 13.26
N GLY A 102 1.54 -8.31 14.42
CA GLY A 102 1.03 -6.95 14.54
C GLY A 102 -0.49 -6.83 14.74
N VAL A 103 -1.19 -7.96 14.88
CA VAL A 103 -2.64 -8.00 15.12
C VAL A 103 -2.92 -7.53 16.55
N PRO A 104 -3.86 -6.58 16.77
CA PRO A 104 -4.16 -6.06 18.10
C PRO A 104 -4.79 -7.12 19.01
N ILE A 105 -4.20 -7.32 20.19
CA ILE A 105 -4.74 -8.23 21.20
C ILE A 105 -5.88 -7.54 21.94
N LEU A 106 -7.11 -7.87 21.56
CA LEU A 106 -8.31 -7.27 22.13
C LEU A 106 -8.62 -7.79 23.55
N THR A 107 -9.22 -6.94 24.39
CA THR A 107 -9.76 -7.36 25.69
C THR A 107 -10.96 -8.33 25.51
N PRO A 108 -11.40 -9.06 26.55
CA PRO A 108 -12.59 -9.91 26.48
C PRO A 108 -13.88 -9.17 26.06
N GLU A 109 -13.91 -7.85 26.25
CA GLU A 109 -14.99 -6.94 25.88
C GLU A 109 -14.87 -6.45 24.42
N GLY A 110 -13.73 -6.67 23.76
CA GLY A 110 -13.48 -6.33 22.35
C GLY A 110 -12.74 -5.01 22.12
N PHE A 111 -12.14 -4.41 23.15
CA PHE A 111 -11.40 -3.16 23.03
C PHE A 111 -9.93 -3.38 22.68
N VAL A 112 -9.33 -2.45 21.93
CA VAL A 112 -7.86 -2.38 21.79
C VAL A 112 -7.23 -2.00 23.12
N GLN A 113 -6.00 -2.46 23.39
CA GLN A 113 -5.32 -2.29 24.67
C GLN A 113 -4.08 -1.38 24.51
N PRO A 114 -4.15 -0.08 24.85
CA PRO A 114 -3.00 0.82 24.79
C PRO A 114 -1.93 0.46 25.83
N LEU A 115 -0.69 0.81 25.50
CA LEU A 115 0.49 0.62 26.34
C LEU A 115 1.06 1.96 26.84
N ASP A 116 1.67 1.93 28.02
CA ASP A 116 2.48 3.02 28.54
C ASP A 116 3.91 3.02 27.98
N ALA A 117 4.69 4.05 28.32
CA ALA A 117 6.08 4.20 27.87
C ALA A 117 7.05 3.11 28.36
N ASP A 118 6.64 2.28 29.34
CA ASP A 118 7.37 1.11 29.83
C ASP A 118 6.83 -0.21 29.22
N GLY A 119 5.87 -0.14 28.28
CA GLY A 119 5.26 -1.27 27.58
C GLY A 119 4.14 -1.98 28.36
N ASN A 120 3.59 -1.39 29.42
CA ASN A 120 2.55 -2.02 30.24
C ASN A 120 1.14 -1.65 29.76
N PRO A 121 0.17 -2.59 29.77
CA PRO A 121 -1.24 -2.31 29.49
C PRO A 121 -1.84 -1.24 30.41
N ILE A 122 -2.35 -0.15 29.82
CA ILE A 122 -3.05 0.92 30.54
C ILE A 122 -4.49 0.46 30.86
N PRO A 123 -4.97 0.52 32.12
CA PRO A 123 -6.34 0.13 32.46
C PRO A 123 -7.39 0.93 31.68
N LEU A 124 -8.44 0.25 31.22
CA LEU A 124 -9.57 0.84 30.50
C LEU A 124 -10.81 1.02 31.39
N ASP A 125 -11.70 1.94 31.01
CA ASP A 125 -13.03 2.14 31.60
C ASP A 125 -14.11 1.21 31.00
N GLU A 126 -15.39 1.38 31.38
CA GLU A 126 -16.51 0.57 30.87
C GLU A 126 -16.82 0.84 29.37
N GLU A 127 -16.32 1.95 28.84
CA GLU A 127 -16.48 2.39 27.46
C GLU A 127 -15.25 2.07 26.56
N GLY A 128 -14.16 1.54 27.15
CA GLY A 128 -12.94 1.15 26.44
C GLY A 128 -11.87 2.24 26.31
N HIS A 129 -11.99 3.35 27.03
CA HIS A 129 -10.97 4.42 27.04
C HIS A 129 -9.96 4.23 28.17
N PRO A 130 -8.69 4.68 28.02
CA PRO A 130 -7.71 4.72 29.10
C PRO A 130 -8.21 5.50 30.32
N VAL A 131 -8.10 4.87 31.51
CA VAL A 131 -8.42 5.52 32.79
C VAL A 131 -7.46 6.68 33.10
N ASP A 132 -6.25 6.64 32.54
CA ASP A 132 -5.30 7.75 32.56
C ASP A 132 -4.68 7.94 31.15
N GLU A 133 -5.29 8.82 30.36
CA GLU A 133 -4.79 9.24 29.04
C GLU A 133 -3.38 9.86 29.10
N THR A 134 -2.87 10.29 30.26
CA THR A 134 -1.52 10.88 30.34
C THR A 134 -0.39 9.86 30.28
N LEU A 135 -0.72 8.57 30.32
CA LEU A 135 0.22 7.46 30.19
C LEU A 135 0.38 6.95 28.75
N THR A 136 -0.55 7.29 27.85
CA THR A 136 -0.52 6.78 26.46
C THR A 136 0.64 7.37 25.67
N VAL A 137 1.28 6.53 24.83
CA VAL A 137 2.31 6.97 23.89
C VAL A 137 1.67 7.19 22.52
N GLU A 138 1.73 8.43 22.00
CA GLU A 138 1.23 8.75 20.66
C GLU A 138 2.12 8.19 19.55
N VAL A 139 1.52 7.72 18.46
CA VAL A 139 2.22 7.23 17.26
C VAL A 139 2.26 8.32 16.20
N GLU A 140 3.45 8.87 15.94
CA GLU A 140 3.66 9.96 14.98
C GLU A 140 3.96 9.42 13.56
N LEU A 141 2.92 9.22 12.75
CA LEU A 141 3.07 8.79 11.34
C LEU A 141 3.80 9.79 10.41
N GLY A 142 4.23 10.96 10.88
CA GLY A 142 4.99 11.94 10.09
C GLY A 142 4.48 12.11 8.65
N ARG A 143 5.32 11.79 7.66
CA ARG A 143 5.01 11.76 6.22
C ARG A 143 4.03 10.68 5.78
N LEU A 144 3.99 9.53 6.46
CA LEU A 144 3.05 8.44 6.20
C LEU A 144 1.59 8.83 6.47
N ASN A 145 1.33 9.96 7.14
CA ASN A 145 -0.02 10.56 7.18
C ASN A 145 -0.64 10.79 5.78
N VAL A 146 0.15 10.77 4.69
CA VAL A 146 -0.37 10.75 3.32
C VAL A 146 -1.24 9.53 2.99
N GLY A 147 -1.11 8.39 3.69
CA GLY A 147 -2.01 7.25 3.52
C GLY A 147 -3.46 7.56 3.92
N ARG A 148 -3.68 8.61 4.72
CA ARG A 148 -5.01 9.14 5.07
C ARG A 148 -5.53 10.16 4.05
N ALA A 149 -4.76 10.49 3.02
CA ALA A 149 -5.18 11.37 1.94
C ALA A 149 -6.10 10.64 0.93
N PRO A 150 -6.89 11.36 0.14
CA PRO A 150 -7.72 10.73 -0.89
C PRO A 150 -6.89 9.95 -1.91
N THR A 151 -7.28 8.70 -2.18
CA THR A 151 -6.67 7.71 -3.10
C THR A 151 -5.97 8.28 -4.32
N LYS A 152 -6.64 9.18 -5.06
CA LYS A 152 -6.13 9.92 -6.22
C LYS A 152 -4.74 10.58 -6.05
N VAL A 153 -4.28 10.80 -4.82
CA VAL A 153 -2.93 11.30 -4.52
C VAL A 153 -1.88 10.22 -4.80
N LEU A 154 -2.20 8.96 -4.47
CA LEU A 154 -1.37 7.79 -4.74
C LEU A 154 -1.60 7.26 -6.15
N ASP A 155 -2.86 7.23 -6.68
CA ASP A 155 -3.17 6.82 -8.08
C ASP A 155 -2.16 7.41 -9.08
N ARG A 156 -1.95 8.73 -9.02
CA ARG A 156 -1.06 9.46 -9.94
C ARG A 156 0.40 9.02 -9.82
N ARG A 157 0.88 8.78 -8.59
CA ARG A 157 2.28 8.41 -8.32
C ARG A 157 2.56 6.99 -8.77
N ALA A 158 1.54 6.16 -8.64
CA ALA A 158 1.52 4.82 -9.14
C ALA A 158 1.54 4.80 -10.69
N ASP A 159 0.75 5.64 -11.39
CA ASP A 159 0.88 5.84 -12.85
C ASP A 159 2.29 6.31 -13.26
N GLU A 160 2.92 7.19 -12.46
CA GLU A 160 4.30 7.66 -12.68
C GLU A 160 5.33 6.52 -12.50
N VAL A 161 5.14 5.62 -11.53
CA VAL A 161 5.94 4.38 -11.34
C VAL A 161 5.79 3.43 -12.53
N ILE A 162 4.56 3.11 -12.95
CA ILE A 162 4.30 2.19 -14.08
C ILE A 162 5.00 2.70 -15.35
N ALA A 163 4.88 4.00 -15.64
CA ALA A 163 5.51 4.61 -16.80
C ALA A 163 7.04 4.56 -16.75
N LEU A 164 7.62 4.73 -15.56
CA LEU A 164 9.06 4.70 -15.33
C LEU A 164 9.64 3.28 -15.44
N LEU A 165 8.97 2.27 -14.87
CA LEU A 165 9.37 0.87 -14.95
C LEU A 165 9.14 0.26 -16.34
N SER A 166 8.02 0.58 -17.02
CA SER A 166 7.76 0.14 -18.40
C SER A 166 8.75 0.74 -19.43
N GLY A 167 9.38 1.86 -19.09
CA GLY A 167 10.38 2.55 -19.91
C GLY A 167 11.83 2.15 -19.59
N ALA A 168 12.02 1.22 -18.64
CA ALA A 168 13.35 0.80 -18.21
C ALA A 168 14.04 -0.09 -19.26
N THR A 169 15.36 0.04 -19.36
CA THR A 169 16.23 -0.90 -20.07
C THR A 169 16.95 -1.85 -19.12
N ALA A 170 17.10 -1.46 -17.85
CA ALA A 170 17.58 -2.29 -16.75
C ALA A 170 17.03 -1.78 -15.42
N LEU A 171 16.86 -2.70 -14.46
CA LEU A 171 16.59 -2.42 -13.06
C LEU A 171 17.76 -2.91 -12.20
N ALA A 172 17.95 -2.31 -11.05
CA ALA A 172 18.87 -2.73 -9.99
C ALA A 172 18.36 -2.19 -8.65
N LEU A 173 19.05 -2.49 -7.55
CA LEU A 173 18.79 -1.90 -6.24
C LEU A 173 19.92 -0.93 -5.85
N ASP A 174 19.56 0.16 -5.19
CA ASP A 174 20.50 1.03 -4.49
C ASP A 174 20.95 0.39 -3.15
N PRO A 175 21.95 0.95 -2.45
CA PRO A 175 22.48 0.37 -1.22
C PRO A 175 21.48 0.26 -0.06
N ALA A 176 20.27 0.82 -0.18
CA ALA A 176 19.19 0.71 0.79
C ALA A 176 18.00 -0.12 0.28
N GLY A 177 18.14 -0.82 -0.86
CA GLY A 177 17.07 -1.63 -1.45
C GLY A 177 16.06 -0.85 -2.30
N ARG A 178 16.28 0.44 -2.61
CA ARG A 178 15.37 1.19 -3.49
C ARG A 178 15.67 0.90 -4.96
N LEU A 179 14.65 0.87 -5.80
CA LEU A 179 14.82 0.62 -7.23
C LEU A 179 15.67 1.71 -7.91
N LEU A 180 16.77 1.28 -8.53
CA LEU A 180 17.54 1.99 -9.55
C LEU A 180 16.98 1.63 -10.92
N VAL A 181 16.61 2.64 -11.70
CA VAL A 181 16.02 2.46 -13.02
C VAL A 181 16.89 3.11 -14.08
N THR A 182 17.41 2.30 -14.99
CA THR A 182 18.15 2.76 -16.17
C THR A 182 17.17 2.90 -17.33
N SER A 183 17.16 4.06 -17.98
CA SER A 183 16.32 4.36 -19.14
C SER A 183 17.06 5.25 -20.14
N VAL A 184 16.59 5.30 -21.39
CA VAL A 184 17.17 6.16 -22.43
C VAL A 184 16.42 7.49 -22.50
N VAL A 185 17.04 8.58 -22.04
CA VAL A 185 16.49 9.93 -22.10
C VAL A 185 17.31 10.75 -23.11
N ASP A 186 16.64 11.36 -24.09
CA ASP A 186 17.26 12.13 -25.18
C ASP A 186 18.41 11.39 -25.94
N GLY A 187 18.36 10.06 -25.95
CA GLY A 187 19.37 9.20 -26.58
C GLY A 187 20.59 8.87 -25.70
N VAL A 188 20.54 9.21 -24.41
CA VAL A 188 21.58 8.92 -23.42
C VAL A 188 21.01 8.00 -22.34
N GLU A 189 21.72 6.90 -22.03
CA GLU A 189 21.37 6.05 -20.89
C GLU A 189 21.56 6.82 -19.58
N THR A 190 20.51 6.86 -18.77
CA THR A 190 20.46 7.56 -17.49
C THR A 190 19.90 6.62 -16.44
N THR A 191 20.68 6.35 -15.40
CA THR A 191 20.24 5.60 -14.21
C THR A 191 19.79 6.58 -13.12
N LYS A 192 18.65 6.34 -12.49
CA LYS A 192 18.14 7.11 -11.36
C LYS A 192 17.53 6.20 -10.31
N THR A 193 17.74 6.49 -9.03
CA THR A 193 16.95 5.90 -7.94
C THR A 193 15.53 6.46 -7.98
N ILE A 194 14.52 5.65 -7.69
CA ILE A 194 13.20 6.12 -7.32
C ILE A 194 13.31 6.74 -5.91
N ASP A 195 13.58 8.04 -5.84
CA ASP A 195 13.79 8.78 -4.58
C ASP A 195 12.53 9.47 -4.05
N SER A 196 11.46 9.48 -4.85
CA SER A 196 10.15 10.05 -4.54
C SER A 196 9.40 9.20 -3.52
N PRO A 197 9.10 9.72 -2.32
CA PRO A 197 8.56 8.87 -1.24
C PRO A 197 7.10 8.43 -1.45
N LEU A 198 6.36 9.11 -2.33
CA LEU A 198 5.02 8.65 -2.74
C LEU A 198 5.06 7.59 -3.85
N GLU A 199 6.13 7.55 -4.66
CA GLU A 199 6.33 6.49 -5.65
C GLU A 199 6.74 5.20 -4.94
N ASN A 200 7.64 5.28 -3.95
CA ASN A 200 7.99 4.15 -3.09
C ASN A 200 6.78 3.65 -2.28
N LEU A 201 5.98 4.54 -1.68
CA LEU A 201 4.74 4.12 -0.99
C LEU A 201 3.74 3.45 -1.95
N ALA A 202 3.68 3.90 -3.21
CA ALA A 202 2.81 3.27 -4.21
C ALA A 202 3.28 1.86 -4.59
N ILE A 203 4.60 1.62 -4.67
CA ILE A 203 5.17 0.27 -4.87
C ILE A 203 4.87 -0.61 -3.65
N TYR A 204 5.13 -0.11 -2.44
CA TYR A 204 4.85 -0.82 -1.19
C TYR A 204 3.40 -1.33 -1.12
N VAL A 205 2.41 -0.44 -1.33
CA VAL A 205 0.99 -0.82 -1.31
C VAL A 205 0.65 -1.85 -2.39
N ALA A 206 1.26 -1.74 -3.57
CA ALA A 206 1.02 -2.65 -4.68
C ALA A 206 1.42 -4.09 -4.34
N LEU A 207 2.67 -4.27 -3.89
CA LEU A 207 3.22 -5.56 -3.51
C LEU A 207 2.45 -6.13 -2.31
N MET A 208 2.34 -5.37 -1.23
CA MET A 208 1.69 -5.84 0.00
C MET A 208 0.18 -6.13 -0.14
N THR A 209 -0.52 -5.52 -1.11
CA THR A 209 -1.95 -5.82 -1.36
C THR A 209 -2.18 -6.88 -2.44
N THR A 210 -1.31 -6.95 -3.47
CA THR A 210 -1.61 -7.74 -4.68
C THR A 210 -0.47 -8.62 -5.18
N GLY A 211 0.70 -8.63 -4.52
CA GLY A 211 1.89 -9.35 -4.98
C GLY A 211 2.30 -8.97 -6.41
N SER A 212 2.06 -7.71 -6.80
CA SER A 212 2.36 -7.22 -8.13
C SER A 212 2.19 -5.70 -8.22
N ILE A 213 2.68 -5.12 -9.31
CA ILE A 213 2.51 -3.73 -9.70
C ILE A 213 1.51 -3.67 -10.88
N PRO A 214 0.18 -3.65 -10.64
CA PRO A 214 -0.81 -3.68 -11.71
C PRO A 214 -0.62 -2.61 -12.79
N GLY A 215 -0.58 -3.08 -14.04
CA GLY A 215 -0.23 -2.28 -15.21
C GLY A 215 1.13 -2.63 -15.80
N LEU A 216 2.00 -3.30 -15.03
CA LEU A 216 3.19 -3.98 -15.54
C LEU A 216 2.89 -5.46 -15.84
N THR A 217 3.65 -6.03 -16.77
CA THR A 217 3.72 -7.47 -17.07
C THR A 217 5.19 -7.91 -17.20
N PRO A 218 5.50 -9.21 -17.16
CA PRO A 218 6.86 -9.71 -17.41
C PRO A 218 7.48 -9.27 -18.74
N GLU A 219 6.66 -8.96 -19.76
CA GLU A 219 7.14 -8.43 -21.04
C GLU A 219 7.46 -6.93 -21.04
N THR A 220 6.99 -6.18 -20.04
CA THR A 220 7.24 -4.74 -19.89
C THR A 220 8.28 -4.43 -18.82
N LEU A 221 8.53 -5.35 -17.89
CA LEU A 221 9.55 -5.20 -16.86
C LEU A 221 10.94 -5.52 -17.44
N ALA A 222 11.97 -4.79 -17.00
CA ALA A 222 13.32 -4.97 -17.53
C ALA A 222 14.10 -6.03 -16.74
N GLY A 223 14.35 -7.18 -17.36
CA GLY A 223 15.07 -8.30 -16.76
C GLY A 223 14.12 -9.42 -16.30
N THR A 224 14.60 -10.28 -15.39
CA THR A 224 13.82 -11.33 -14.71
C THR A 224 14.11 -11.39 -13.21
N GLU A 225 14.89 -10.44 -12.68
CA GLU A 225 15.32 -10.38 -11.28
C GLU A 225 14.22 -9.86 -10.35
N PHE A 226 13.25 -9.15 -10.93
CA PHE A 226 12.13 -8.51 -10.22
C PHE A 226 10.77 -9.10 -10.67
N ASP A 227 10.74 -10.33 -11.19
CA ASP A 227 9.53 -10.95 -11.74
C ASP A 227 8.42 -11.13 -10.68
N PHE A 228 8.76 -11.22 -9.39
CA PHE A 228 7.80 -11.19 -8.27
C PHE A 228 6.93 -9.91 -8.30
N MET A 229 7.47 -8.77 -8.75
CA MET A 229 6.70 -7.52 -8.88
C MET A 229 5.61 -7.58 -9.96
N VAL A 230 5.45 -8.67 -10.70
CA VAL A 230 4.48 -8.82 -11.80
C VAL A 230 3.80 -10.20 -11.86
N ASP A 231 3.96 -11.07 -10.86
CA ASP A 231 3.38 -12.42 -10.87
C ASP A 231 1.95 -12.50 -10.27
N GLY A 232 1.59 -11.55 -9.40
CA GLY A 232 0.27 -11.45 -8.77
C GLY A 232 0.12 -12.33 -7.53
N GLN A 233 1.22 -12.70 -6.86
CA GLN A 233 1.24 -13.54 -5.68
C GLN A 233 2.00 -12.82 -4.56
N LEU A 234 1.37 -12.56 -3.41
CA LEU A 234 2.10 -12.05 -2.24
C LEU A 234 2.98 -13.19 -1.70
N THR A 235 4.30 -13.03 -1.79
CA THR A 235 5.31 -14.03 -1.42
C THR A 235 6.32 -13.47 -0.42
N VAL A 236 7.27 -14.31 0.01
CA VAL A 236 8.40 -13.86 0.82
C VAL A 236 9.31 -12.88 0.05
N GLU A 237 9.40 -12.97 -1.29
CA GLU A 237 10.21 -12.05 -2.09
C GLU A 237 9.63 -10.61 -2.05
N ASP A 238 8.29 -10.49 -2.01
CA ASP A 238 7.62 -9.21 -1.76
C ASP A 238 7.89 -8.67 -0.35
N LEU A 239 7.82 -9.54 0.67
CA LEU A 239 8.10 -9.19 2.07
C LEU A 239 9.57 -8.82 2.30
N GLU A 240 10.50 -9.38 1.54
CA GLU A 240 11.93 -9.00 1.55
C GLU A 240 12.18 -7.64 0.88
N ALA A 241 11.44 -7.30 -0.17
CA ALA A 241 11.59 -6.04 -0.90
C ALA A 241 10.81 -4.85 -0.27
N ALA A 242 9.63 -5.12 0.31
CA ALA A 242 8.72 -4.12 0.86
C ALA A 242 9.33 -3.17 1.93
N PRO A 243 10.19 -3.62 2.87
CA PRO A 243 10.79 -2.76 3.89
C PRO A 243 11.54 -1.55 3.31
N ALA A 244 12.28 -1.74 2.21
CA ALA A 244 13.03 -0.67 1.56
C ALA A 244 12.12 0.40 0.93
N PHE A 245 11.00 -0.01 0.36
CA PHE A 245 10.00 0.92 -0.19
C PHE A 245 9.28 1.71 0.91
N LEU A 246 8.95 1.06 2.03
CA LEU A 246 8.33 1.72 3.17
C LEU A 246 9.31 2.69 3.86
N ALA A 247 10.58 2.29 4.02
CA ALA A 247 11.67 3.12 4.52
C ALA A 247 11.91 4.38 3.67
N ALA A 248 11.77 4.25 2.35
CA ALA A 248 11.85 5.38 1.43
C ALA A 248 10.62 6.30 1.50
N ALA A 249 9.45 5.77 1.88
CA ALA A 249 8.20 6.50 2.05
C ALA A 249 8.15 7.36 3.32
N THR A 250 8.67 6.84 4.44
CA THR A 250 8.59 7.45 5.77
C THR A 250 9.48 8.69 5.95
N ASP A 251 9.50 9.27 7.15
CA ASP A 251 10.41 10.35 7.50
C ASP A 251 11.87 9.91 7.52
N LYS A 252 12.78 10.79 7.08
CA LYS A 252 14.21 10.46 6.99
C LYS A 252 14.92 10.46 8.34
N THR A 253 14.25 10.83 9.42
CA THR A 253 14.82 11.09 10.74
C THR A 253 13.81 10.69 11.81
N GLY A 254 14.26 10.10 12.91
CA GLY A 254 13.38 9.59 13.96
C GLY A 254 13.71 8.13 14.26
N VAL A 255 12.73 7.40 14.77
CA VAL A 255 12.74 5.94 14.89
C VAL A 255 11.47 5.46 14.20
N PHE A 256 11.58 4.52 13.27
CA PHE A 256 10.42 3.91 12.64
C PHE A 256 9.95 2.70 13.45
N THR A 257 8.68 2.67 13.84
CA THR A 257 8.13 1.70 14.81
C THR A 257 7.11 0.74 14.20
N ALA A 258 6.96 -0.44 14.80
CA ALA A 258 6.00 -1.46 14.36
C ALA A 258 4.55 -0.95 14.36
N ASP A 259 4.17 -0.10 15.33
CA ASP A 259 2.86 0.55 15.34
C ASP A 259 2.65 1.49 14.14
N GLU A 260 3.67 2.24 13.69
CA GLU A 260 3.55 3.05 12.47
C GLU A 260 3.27 2.19 11.24
N ILE A 261 3.94 1.04 11.11
CA ILE A 261 3.71 0.07 10.03
C ILE A 261 2.28 -0.48 10.10
N ALA A 262 1.88 -1.04 11.25
CA ALA A 262 0.56 -1.63 11.40
C ALA A 262 -0.58 -0.60 11.23
N TYR A 263 -0.38 0.68 11.61
CA TYR A 263 -1.34 1.74 11.36
C TYR A 263 -1.35 2.19 9.89
N ILE A 264 -0.20 2.36 9.23
CA ILE A 264 -0.19 2.77 7.82
C ILE A 264 -0.78 1.70 6.93
N ASP A 265 -0.54 0.42 7.22
CA ASP A 265 -1.12 -0.72 6.51
C ASP A 265 -2.63 -0.76 6.68
N ALA A 266 -3.13 -0.61 7.91
CA ALA A 266 -4.57 -0.52 8.18
C ALA A 266 -5.23 0.68 7.49
N PHE A 267 -4.54 1.83 7.38
CA PHE A 267 -5.07 3.04 6.73
C PHE A 267 -5.05 2.95 5.20
N LEU A 268 -4.05 2.25 4.67
CA LEU A 268 -3.94 1.91 3.26
C LEU A 268 -4.71 0.62 2.94
N GLY A 269 -5.46 0.04 3.87
CA GLY A 269 -6.29 -1.17 3.69
C GLY A 269 -5.53 -2.43 3.28
N ILE A 270 -4.20 -2.44 3.42
CA ILE A 270 -3.32 -3.57 3.11
C ILE A 270 -3.71 -4.76 4.00
N GLN A 271 -4.10 -5.87 3.40
CA GLN A 271 -4.42 -7.14 4.07
C GLN A 271 -5.34 -6.97 5.29
N THR A 272 -6.31 -6.05 5.19
CA THR A 272 -7.12 -5.67 6.36
C THR A 272 -8.28 -6.63 6.66
N THR A 273 -8.53 -6.80 7.95
CA THR A 273 -9.71 -7.49 8.50
C THR A 273 -10.39 -6.63 9.55
N THR A 274 -11.68 -6.89 9.80
CA THR A 274 -12.50 -6.12 10.76
C THR A 274 -13.16 -7.07 11.76
N VAL A 275 -12.89 -6.85 13.04
CA VAL A 275 -13.49 -7.60 14.16
C VAL A 275 -14.20 -6.61 15.09
N GLY A 276 -15.54 -6.70 15.13
CA GLY A 276 -16.35 -5.71 15.83
C GLY A 276 -16.25 -4.34 15.16
N ASP A 277 -15.84 -3.34 15.94
CA ASP A 277 -15.58 -1.97 15.47
C ASP A 277 -14.08 -1.72 15.15
N VAL A 278 -13.20 -2.73 15.28
CA VAL A 278 -11.74 -2.61 15.07
C VAL A 278 -11.33 -3.16 13.70
N THR A 279 -10.62 -2.35 12.91
CA THR A 279 -9.97 -2.79 11.66
C THR A 279 -8.45 -2.75 11.82
N TYR A 280 -7.77 -3.80 11.37
CA TYR A 280 -6.31 -3.95 11.45
C TYR A 280 -5.77 -4.70 10.24
N SER A 281 -4.46 -4.58 9.96
CA SER A 281 -3.77 -5.38 8.96
C SER A 281 -3.41 -6.76 9.53
N ASP A 282 -3.58 -7.80 8.72
CA ASP A 282 -3.42 -9.22 9.07
C ASP A 282 -2.45 -9.85 8.04
N ILE A 283 -1.15 -9.61 8.25
CA ILE A 283 -0.03 -10.05 7.39
C ILE A 283 0.72 -11.15 8.12
N GLU A 284 0.88 -12.32 7.49
CA GLU A 284 1.63 -13.44 8.07
C GLU A 284 3.14 -13.25 7.87
N TYR A 285 3.88 -12.98 8.94
CA TYR A 285 5.35 -12.80 8.90
C TYR A 285 6.12 -14.09 9.22
N ALA A 286 5.44 -15.21 9.45
CA ALA A 286 6.03 -16.47 9.92
C ALA A 286 7.23 -16.98 9.09
N ASP A 287 7.18 -16.81 7.76
CA ASP A 287 8.25 -17.20 6.82
C ASP A 287 9.26 -16.07 6.52
N PHE A 288 9.02 -14.84 7.00
CA PHE A 288 9.93 -13.70 6.81
C PHE A 288 11.14 -13.79 7.76
N SER A 289 12.34 -13.55 7.23
CA SER A 289 13.57 -13.45 8.02
C SER A 289 14.43 -12.28 7.54
N TYR A 290 15.03 -11.58 8.50
CA TYR A 290 15.94 -10.48 8.27
C TYR A 290 17.28 -10.74 8.96
N ASP A 291 18.37 -10.63 8.21
CA ASP A 291 19.73 -10.59 8.73
C ASP A 291 20.48 -9.40 8.14
N ARG A 292 20.94 -8.51 9.02
CA ARG A 292 21.64 -7.27 8.63
C ARG A 292 22.98 -7.57 7.97
N SER A 293 23.71 -8.58 8.46
CA SER A 293 25.00 -8.94 7.89
C SER A 293 24.86 -9.50 6.48
N ASP A 294 23.88 -10.37 6.22
CA ASP A 294 23.59 -10.88 4.87
C ASP A 294 23.12 -9.75 3.94
N THR A 295 22.37 -8.76 4.45
CA THR A 295 21.85 -7.62 3.67
C THR A 295 22.94 -6.62 3.27
N PHE A 296 23.86 -6.25 4.18
CA PHE A 296 24.77 -5.11 3.97
C PHE A 296 26.26 -5.45 3.89
N THR A 297 26.68 -6.70 4.16
CA THR A 297 28.10 -7.08 4.04
C THR A 297 28.58 -6.94 2.60
N GLY A 298 29.65 -6.16 2.40
CA GLY A 298 30.19 -5.89 1.07
C GLY A 298 29.42 -4.88 0.24
N VAL A 299 28.26 -4.39 0.70
CA VAL A 299 27.54 -3.28 0.04
C VAL A 299 28.34 -1.99 0.21
N THR A 300 28.70 -1.33 -0.90
CA THR A 300 29.43 -0.06 -0.89
C THR A 300 28.63 1.07 -1.53
N THR A 301 28.97 2.30 -1.15
CA THR A 301 28.44 3.53 -1.77
C THR A 301 29.54 4.59 -1.82
N THR A 302 29.39 5.60 -2.68
CA THR A 302 30.30 6.76 -2.71
C THR A 302 29.63 7.98 -2.08
N VAL A 303 30.24 8.51 -1.03
CA VAL A 303 29.75 9.66 -0.26
C VAL A 303 30.81 10.75 -0.12
N LEU A 304 30.39 11.99 0.15
CA LEU A 304 31.31 13.08 0.48
C LEU A 304 31.77 12.98 1.94
N ILE A 305 33.06 12.75 2.15
CA ILE A 305 33.68 12.78 3.48
C ILE A 305 34.51 14.07 3.64
N GLN A 306 34.31 14.78 4.74
CA GLN A 306 35.11 15.94 5.08
C GLN A 306 36.52 15.52 5.51
N GLN A 307 37.52 16.07 4.83
CA GLN A 307 38.93 15.83 5.07
C GLN A 307 39.47 16.72 6.20
N THR A 308 40.64 16.39 6.76
CA THR A 308 41.26 17.15 7.86
C THR A 308 41.62 18.60 7.53
N ASP A 309 41.65 18.97 6.25
CA ASP A 309 41.87 20.34 5.78
C ASP A 309 40.56 21.13 5.54
N GLY A 310 39.40 20.51 5.79
CA GLY A 310 38.08 21.08 5.60
C GLY A 310 37.50 20.91 4.19
N SER A 311 38.23 20.33 3.25
CA SER A 311 37.71 19.96 1.93
C SER A 311 36.78 18.74 2.02
N TRP A 312 36.01 18.47 0.96
CA TRP A 312 35.15 17.29 0.84
C TRP A 312 35.60 16.44 -0.34
N LEU A 313 35.67 15.12 -0.16
CA LEU A 313 36.13 14.18 -1.19
C LEU A 313 35.12 13.04 -1.36
N PRO A 314 34.68 12.72 -2.59
CA PRO A 314 33.96 11.48 -2.88
C PRO A 314 34.81 10.28 -2.47
N THR A 315 34.31 9.49 -1.53
CA THR A 315 35.00 8.34 -0.94
C THR A 315 34.07 7.15 -0.96
N GLU A 316 34.56 6.00 -1.44
CA GLU A 316 33.84 4.74 -1.34
C GLU A 316 33.89 4.24 0.11
N VAL A 317 32.73 3.89 0.65
CA VAL A 317 32.54 3.36 2.02
C VAL A 317 31.72 2.08 1.99
N ASN A 318 31.93 1.19 2.95
CA ASN A 318 31.05 0.05 3.17
C ASN A 318 29.91 0.43 4.12
N ILE A 319 28.66 0.13 3.75
CA ILE A 319 27.46 0.49 4.52
C ILE A 319 27.45 -0.18 5.90
N TYR A 320 27.77 -1.47 5.97
CA TYR A 320 27.77 -2.23 7.21
C TYR A 320 28.76 -1.68 8.25
N GLU A 321 29.91 -1.19 7.80
CA GLU A 321 30.87 -0.49 8.66
C GLU A 321 30.36 0.91 9.11
N VAL A 322 29.93 1.77 8.18
CA VAL A 322 29.70 3.20 8.48
C VAL A 322 28.33 3.55 9.04
N VAL A 323 27.32 2.72 8.81
CA VAL A 323 25.95 2.92 9.33
C VAL A 323 25.71 2.09 10.59
N PHE A 324 26.26 0.86 10.63
CA PHE A 324 25.94 -0.12 11.67
C PHE A 324 27.13 -0.50 12.55
N ASP A 325 28.32 0.11 12.42
CA ASP A 325 29.53 -0.21 13.20
C ASP A 325 29.96 -1.70 13.11
N ASN A 326 29.55 -2.43 12.07
CA ASN A 326 29.62 -3.90 11.95
C ASN A 326 28.86 -4.66 13.06
N VAL A 327 27.83 -4.04 13.64
CA VAL A 327 26.92 -4.65 14.63
C VAL A 327 25.78 -5.34 13.90
N ASP A 328 25.75 -6.66 14.06
CA ASP A 328 24.76 -7.52 13.43
C ASP A 328 23.39 -7.44 14.13
N LEU A 329 22.34 -7.79 13.39
CA LEU A 329 20.99 -8.01 13.89
C LEU A 329 20.31 -9.07 13.02
N THR A 330 19.82 -10.12 13.66
CA THR A 330 19.00 -11.16 13.04
C THR A 330 17.64 -11.20 13.73
N ALA A 331 16.56 -11.19 12.94
CA ALA A 331 15.18 -11.30 13.41
C ALA A 331 14.33 -12.09 12.40
N SER A 332 13.24 -12.71 12.82
CA SER A 332 12.39 -13.53 11.94
C SER A 332 11.01 -13.76 12.52
N GLY A 333 10.02 -14.03 11.67
CA GLY A 333 8.72 -14.53 12.10
C GLY A 333 7.80 -13.47 12.72
N SER A 334 8.06 -12.17 12.51
CA SER A 334 7.29 -11.10 13.15
C SER A 334 7.35 -9.74 12.43
N LEU A 335 6.37 -8.89 12.72
CA LEU A 335 6.34 -7.48 12.33
C LEU A 335 7.55 -6.71 12.88
N GLU A 336 8.07 -7.07 14.05
CA GLU A 336 9.30 -6.48 14.61
C GLU A 336 10.53 -6.79 13.74
N ALA A 337 10.61 -7.99 13.16
CA ALA A 337 11.67 -8.32 12.20
C ALA A 337 11.56 -7.47 10.92
N PHE A 338 10.33 -7.29 10.42
CA PHE A 338 10.05 -6.46 9.24
C PHE A 338 10.35 -4.97 9.52
N THR A 339 10.03 -4.50 10.72
CA THR A 339 10.33 -3.14 11.19
C THR A 339 11.82 -2.91 11.30
N ALA A 340 12.60 -3.88 11.81
CA ALA A 340 14.05 -3.80 11.85
C ALA A 340 14.67 -3.66 10.45
N ALA A 341 14.18 -4.43 9.46
CA ALA A 341 14.60 -4.30 8.06
C ALA A 341 14.28 -2.91 7.49
N ALA A 342 13.10 -2.36 7.78
CA ALA A 342 12.67 -1.05 7.30
C ALA A 342 13.45 0.10 7.97
N GLU A 343 13.68 0.04 9.29
CA GLU A 343 14.48 1.03 10.03
C GLU A 343 15.94 1.01 9.57
N ASP A 344 16.54 -0.16 9.35
CA ASP A 344 17.90 -0.26 8.82
C ASP A 344 18.00 0.31 7.41
N ALA A 345 17.05 0.01 6.51
CA ALA A 345 16.98 0.67 5.21
C ALA A 345 16.81 2.20 5.33
N ARG A 346 16.00 2.67 6.28
CA ARG A 346 15.79 4.11 6.56
C ARG A 346 17.08 4.79 7.02
N LEU A 347 17.85 4.16 7.90
CA LEU A 347 19.16 4.64 8.36
C LEU A 347 20.18 4.75 7.21
N VAL A 348 20.20 3.78 6.29
CA VAL A 348 21.05 3.84 5.09
C VAL A 348 20.60 4.96 4.14
N ILE A 349 19.29 5.15 3.97
CA ILE A 349 18.71 6.27 3.21
C ILE A 349 19.07 7.62 3.83
N GLU A 350 19.03 7.74 5.16
CA GLU A 350 19.43 8.93 5.90
C GLU A 350 20.92 9.25 5.65
N TYR A 351 21.79 8.26 5.86
CA TYR A 351 23.24 8.38 5.65
C TYR A 351 23.62 8.80 4.23
N ILE A 352 23.05 8.14 3.20
CA ILE A 352 23.34 8.44 1.79
C ILE A 352 22.89 9.86 1.41
N HIS A 353 21.77 10.34 1.97
CA HIS A 353 21.29 11.69 1.70
C HIS A 353 22.10 12.78 2.42
N GLU A 354 22.54 12.55 3.67
CA GLU A 354 23.35 13.51 4.43
C GLU A 354 24.72 13.73 3.77
N TYR A 355 25.34 12.67 3.27
CA TYR A 355 26.67 12.72 2.63
C TYR A 355 26.62 12.63 1.09
N ALA A 356 25.50 13.01 0.46
CA ALA A 356 25.31 12.88 -0.99
C ALA A 356 26.34 13.68 -1.82
N VAL A 357 26.89 13.06 -2.87
CA VAL A 357 27.76 13.74 -3.85
C VAL A 357 26.90 14.54 -4.85
N PRO A 358 27.13 15.86 -5.02
CA PRO A 358 26.44 16.64 -6.05
C PRO A 358 26.71 16.07 -7.44
N VAL A 359 25.64 15.90 -8.24
CA VAL A 359 25.68 15.23 -9.56
C VAL A 359 26.73 15.84 -10.51
N ASP A 360 26.90 17.17 -10.47
CA ASP A 360 27.90 17.90 -11.27
C ASP A 360 29.36 17.50 -10.97
N GLN A 361 29.63 16.88 -9.82
CA GLN A 361 30.97 16.42 -9.43
C GLN A 361 31.22 14.93 -9.74
N LEU A 362 30.18 14.14 -10.00
CA LEU A 362 30.32 12.73 -10.40
C LEU A 362 30.82 12.60 -11.85
N ALA A 363 30.49 13.56 -12.72
CA ALA A 363 30.91 13.57 -14.12
C ALA A 363 32.34 14.12 -14.36
N ALA A 364 33.11 14.41 -13.29
CA ALA A 364 34.39 15.11 -13.36
C ALA A 364 35.63 14.25 -13.08
N ASN A 365 35.45 12.95 -12.77
CA ASN A 365 36.51 11.98 -12.45
C ASN A 365 36.65 10.90 -13.53
#